data_AF-A0A9E2I6S7-F1
#
_entry.id   AF-A0A9E2I6S7-F1
#
_cell.length_a   1.000
_cell.length_b   1.000
_cell.length_c   1.000
_cell.angle_alpha   90.00
_cell.angle_beta   90.00
_cell.angle_gamma   90.00
#
_symmetry.space_group_name_H-M   'P 1'
#
loop_
_entity.id
_entity.type
_entity.pdbx_description
1 polymer ?
#
loop_
_entity_poly.entity_id
_entity_poly.type
_entity_poly.pdbx_seq_one_letter_code
_entity_poly.pdbx_strand_id
1 'polypeptide(L)'
;MFQKNTLLSVMMATLLASLILLSLAACTSQDAEPTDIPMPATVVVETSEQIEFPESIVAKLQRGEALIAGVKVDSPPWGFLDADGNRVGFDVALVH
;
A
#
# COMPACT_ATOMS: atom_id res chain seq x y z
N MET A 1 34.57 -21.85 13.96
CA MET A 1 33.79 -22.37 12.81
C MET A 1 32.53 -21.53 12.48
N PHE A 2 32.33 -20.34 13.05
CA PHE A 2 31.08 -19.55 12.88
C PHE A 2 31.14 -18.45 11.81
N GLN A 3 32.33 -18.11 11.28
CA GLN A 3 32.50 -16.97 10.37
C GLN A 3 32.09 -17.27 8.91
N LYS A 4 32.10 -18.54 8.49
CA LYS A 4 31.75 -18.93 7.11
C LYS A 4 30.24 -18.84 6.84
N ASN A 5 29.40 -19.09 7.83
CA ASN A 5 27.95 -19.13 7.67
C ASN A 5 27.35 -17.72 7.56
N THR A 6 27.91 -16.74 8.27
CA THR A 6 27.49 -15.33 8.17
C THR A 6 27.88 -14.72 6.83
N LEU A 7 29.07 -15.05 6.31
CA LEU A 7 29.54 -14.58 5.00
C LEU A 7 28.66 -15.13 3.87
N LEU A 8 28.31 -16.42 3.93
CA LEU A 8 27.45 -17.07 2.94
C LEU A 8 26.02 -16.50 2.96
N SER A 9 25.50 -16.18 4.15
CA SER A 9 24.17 -15.56 4.30
C SER A 9 24.10 -14.14 3.74
N VAL A 10 25.15 -13.33 3.94
CA VAL A 10 25.21 -11.96 3.38
C VAL A 10 25.31 -12.00 1.86
N MET A 11 26.12 -12.89 1.30
CA MET A 11 26.24 -13.05 -0.16
C MET A 11 24.92 -13.50 -0.81
N MET A 12 24.19 -14.42 -0.19
CA MET A 12 22.90 -14.86 -0.72
C MET A 12 21.84 -13.75 -0.65
N ALA A 13 21.81 -12.98 0.45
CA ALA A 13 20.90 -11.84 0.60
C ALA A 13 21.17 -10.75 -0.45
N THR A 14 22.44 -10.46 -0.78
CA THR A 14 22.77 -9.51 -1.85
C THR A 14 22.35 -10.00 -3.24
N LEU A 15 22.44 -11.31 -3.50
CA LEU A 15 22.02 -11.90 -4.77
C LEU A 15 20.50 -11.79 -4.97
N LEU A 16 19.71 -12.12 -3.94
CA LEU A 16 18.24 -12.00 -3.98
C LEU A 16 17.78 -10.55 -4.15
N ALA A 17 18.43 -9.59 -3.47
CA ALA A 17 18.09 -8.18 -3.61
C ALA A 17 18.30 -7.65 -5.04
N SER A 18 19.35 -8.11 -5.72
CA SER A 18 19.63 -7.72 -7.11
C SER A 18 18.61 -8.26 -8.12
N LEU A 19 18.07 -9.46 -7.89
CA LEU A 19 17.07 -10.08 -8.77
C LEU A 19 15.73 -9.33 -8.76
N ILE A 20 15.34 -8.77 -7.62
CA ILE A 20 14.07 -8.06 -7.44
C ILE A 20 14.09 -6.68 -8.15
N LEU A 21 15.26 -6.02 -8.17
CA LEU A 21 15.43 -4.74 -8.87
C LEU A 21 15.36 -4.87 -10.39
N LEU A 22 15.68 -6.04 -10.95
CA LEU A 22 15.68 -6.27 -12.39
C LEU A 22 14.26 -6.41 -12.99
N SER A 23 13.24 -6.67 -12.16
CA SER A 23 11.86 -6.89 -12.61
C SER A 23 11.08 -5.61 -12.93
N LEU A 24 11.58 -4.43 -12.55
CA LEU A 24 10.84 -3.15 -12.71
C LEU A 24 11.08 -2.46 -14.08
N ALA A 25 12.02 -2.94 -14.89
CA ALA A 25 12.41 -2.28 -16.15
C ALA A 25 11.67 -2.78 -17.41
N ALA A 26 10.65 -3.66 -17.27
CA ALA A 26 9.99 -4.30 -18.41
C ALA A 26 8.56 -3.80 -18.72
N CYS A 27 8.05 -2.79 -18.02
CA CYS A 27 6.71 -2.23 -18.27
C CYS A 27 6.80 -0.78 -18.76
N THR A 28 7.24 -0.57 -19.99
CA THR A 28 6.90 0.65 -20.73
C THR A 28 6.05 0.24 -21.93
N SER A 29 4.76 0.53 -21.80
CA SER A 29 3.71 0.17 -22.74
C SER A 29 3.81 0.95 -24.04
N GLN A 30 3.39 0.26 -25.08
CA GLN A 30 3.33 0.64 -26.48
C GLN A 30 2.21 1.65 -26.72
N ASP A 31 2.55 2.83 -27.22
CA ASP A 31 1.60 3.85 -27.65
C ASP A 31 1.18 3.54 -29.10
N ALA A 32 -0.07 3.18 -29.30
CA ALA A 32 -0.65 2.95 -30.62
C ALA A 32 -1.74 4.01 -30.85
N GLU A 33 -1.45 4.95 -31.74
CA GLU A 33 -2.36 5.96 -32.26
C GLU A 33 -3.49 5.31 -33.08
N PRO A 34 -4.78 5.55 -32.78
CA PRO A 34 -5.87 5.10 -33.62
C PRO A 34 -6.26 6.20 -34.63
N THR A 35 -6.14 5.84 -35.91
CA THR A 35 -6.67 6.56 -37.07
C THR A 35 -8.20 6.71 -37.00
N ASP A 36 -8.68 7.92 -37.28
CA ASP A 36 -10.09 8.31 -37.45
C ASP A 36 -10.81 7.45 -38.51
N ILE A 37 -11.90 6.78 -38.11
CA ILE A 37 -12.92 6.25 -39.03
C ILE A 37 -14.29 6.75 -38.55
N PRO A 38 -15.09 7.44 -39.39
CA PRO A 38 -16.45 7.80 -39.02
C PRO A 38 -17.37 6.59 -39.16
N MET A 39 -17.92 6.10 -38.03
CA MET A 39 -18.94 5.04 -37.99
C MET A 39 -20.34 5.63 -37.74
N PRO A 40 -21.40 4.95 -38.22
CA PRO A 40 -22.77 5.46 -38.25
C PRO A 40 -23.43 5.37 -36.87
N ALA A 41 -24.37 6.28 -36.63
CA ALA A 41 -25.12 6.42 -35.38
C ALA A 41 -25.83 5.12 -34.98
N THR A 42 -25.19 4.38 -34.07
CA THR A 42 -25.80 3.26 -33.34
C THR A 42 -26.43 3.86 -32.08
N VAL A 43 -27.75 3.73 -31.95
CA VAL A 43 -28.47 4.11 -30.74
C VAL A 43 -28.06 3.13 -29.63
N VAL A 44 -27.16 3.59 -28.77
CA VAL A 44 -26.75 2.87 -27.55
C VAL A 44 -27.88 3.04 -26.54
N VAL A 45 -28.59 1.96 -26.24
CA VAL A 45 -29.43 1.89 -25.06
C VAL A 45 -28.47 1.93 -23.87
N GLU A 46 -28.47 3.05 -23.15
CA GLU A 46 -27.70 3.22 -21.91
C GLU A 46 -28.16 2.16 -20.90
N THR A 47 -27.43 1.06 -20.84
CA THR A 47 -27.43 0.21 -19.65
C THR A 47 -26.80 1.06 -18.57
N SER A 48 -27.61 1.48 -17.61
CA SER A 48 -27.14 2.17 -16.41
C SER A 48 -26.13 1.26 -15.71
N GLU A 49 -24.85 1.55 -15.89
CA GLU A 49 -23.79 0.99 -15.07
C GLU A 49 -24.08 1.42 -13.64
N GLN A 50 -24.40 0.44 -12.79
CA GLN A 50 -24.49 0.64 -11.36
C GLN A 50 -23.11 1.08 -10.89
N ILE A 51 -22.96 2.38 -10.62
CA ILE A 51 -21.76 2.93 -10.00
C ILE A 51 -21.71 2.35 -8.59
N GLU A 52 -20.92 1.29 -8.41
CA GLU A 52 -20.69 0.68 -7.12
C GLU A 52 -19.82 1.65 -6.31
N PHE A 53 -20.46 2.44 -5.45
CA PHE A 53 -19.73 3.35 -4.58
C PHE A 53 -18.97 2.51 -3.56
N PRO A 54 -17.64 2.73 -3.41
CA PRO A 54 -16.89 2.04 -2.39
C PRO A 54 -17.53 2.31 -1.04
N GLU A 55 -17.64 1.26 -0.25
CA GLU A 55 -18.21 1.34 1.08
C GLU A 55 -17.51 2.39 1.94
N SER A 56 -18.28 3.11 2.75
CA SER A 56 -17.75 4.08 3.72
C SER A 56 -16.86 3.39 4.75
N ILE A 57 -15.68 3.95 4.99
CA ILE A 57 -14.77 3.51 6.06
C ILE A 57 -15.47 3.51 7.42
N VAL A 58 -16.38 4.46 7.67
CA VAL A 58 -17.14 4.52 8.93
C VAL A 58 -18.02 3.28 9.09
N ALA A 59 -18.65 2.80 8.00
CA ALA A 59 -19.47 1.60 8.04
C ALA A 59 -18.64 0.34 8.36
N LYS A 60 -17.40 0.27 7.86
CA LYS A 60 -16.43 -0.79 8.21
C LYS A 60 -16.08 -0.78 9.69
N LEU A 61 -15.74 0.41 10.22
CA LEU A 61 -15.40 0.56 11.63
C LEU A 61 -16.57 0.21 12.55
N GLN A 62 -17.81 0.56 12.18
CA GLN A 62 -19.02 0.20 12.93
C GLN A 62 -19.28 -1.31 13.01
N ARG A 63 -18.78 -2.09 12.05
CA ARG A 63 -18.82 -3.56 12.10
C ARG A 63 -17.70 -4.19 12.92
N GLY A 64 -16.80 -3.37 13.47
CA GLY A 64 -15.66 -3.84 14.24
C GLY A 64 -14.42 -4.15 13.40
N GLU A 65 -14.35 -3.67 12.15
CA GLU A 65 -13.07 -3.70 11.43
C GLU A 65 -12.07 -2.75 12.11
N ALA A 66 -10.81 -3.13 12.18
CA ALA A 66 -9.78 -2.38 12.90
C ALA A 66 -9.38 -1.10 12.14
N LEU A 67 -9.30 0.02 12.87
CA LEU A 67 -8.63 1.22 12.39
C LEU A 67 -7.13 1.08 12.61
N ILE A 68 -6.34 1.13 11.53
CA ILE A 68 -4.87 1.11 11.61
C ILE A 68 -4.36 2.55 11.50
N ALA A 69 -3.82 3.08 12.60
CA ALA A 69 -3.23 4.42 12.66
C ALA A 69 -1.74 4.34 12.99
N GLY A 70 -0.93 5.04 12.20
CA GLY A 70 0.51 5.16 12.44
C GLY A 70 0.83 6.38 13.31
N VAL A 71 1.51 6.16 14.42
CA VAL A 71 1.98 7.22 15.33
C VAL A 71 3.49 7.12 15.54
N LYS A 72 4.17 8.27 15.58
CA LYS A 72 5.59 8.34 15.99
C LYS A 72 5.71 8.05 17.48
N VAL A 73 6.83 7.47 17.90
CA VAL A 73 7.10 7.08 19.31
C VAL A 73 8.28 7.84 19.92
N ASP A 74 8.83 8.79 19.18
CA ASP A 74 9.98 9.61 19.52
C ASP A 74 9.59 11.09 19.60
N SER A 75 8.30 11.38 19.81
CA SER A 75 7.77 12.75 19.81
C SER A 75 6.87 13.01 21.03
N PRO A 76 7.42 13.15 22.25
CA PRO A 76 6.64 13.59 23.40
C PRO A 76 6.18 15.06 23.22
N PRO A 77 4.91 15.42 23.55
CA PRO A 77 3.87 14.59 24.17
C PRO A 77 2.91 13.90 23.18
N TRP A 78 3.14 14.00 21.87
CA TRP A 78 2.27 13.48 20.82
C TRP A 78 2.23 11.94 20.77
N GLY A 79 3.40 11.30 20.81
CA GLY A 79 3.54 9.86 20.84
C GLY A 79 4.90 9.41 21.36
N PHE A 80 4.90 8.59 22.40
CA PHE A 80 6.10 8.06 23.04
C PHE A 80 5.84 6.71 23.71
N LEU A 81 6.91 6.03 24.12
CA LEU A 81 6.82 4.83 24.94
C LEU A 81 6.92 5.19 26.42
N ASP A 82 6.01 4.65 27.24
CA ASP A 82 6.11 4.75 28.70
C ASP A 82 7.17 3.78 29.28
N ALA A 83 7.28 3.72 30.61
CA ALA A 83 8.24 2.86 31.29
C ALA A 83 7.99 1.36 31.06
N ASP A 84 6.75 0.99 30.72
CA ASP A 84 6.33 -0.39 30.46
C ASP A 84 6.42 -0.74 28.97
N GLY A 85 6.81 0.23 28.12
CA GLY A 85 6.91 0.07 26.67
C GLY A 85 5.58 0.24 25.93
N ASN A 86 4.53 0.74 26.59
CA ASN A 86 3.27 1.04 25.92
C ASN A 86 3.36 2.33 25.12
N ARG A 87 2.72 2.36 23.97
CA ARG A 87 2.56 3.59 23.19
C ARG A 87 1.54 4.47 23.91
N VAL A 88 1.96 5.68 24.27
CA VAL A 88 1.14 6.70 24.94
C VAL A 88 1.35 8.06 24.26
N GLY A 89 0.48 9.01 24.54
CA GLY A 89 0.58 10.37 24.00
C GLY A 89 -0.74 10.88 23.44
N PHE A 90 -0.75 12.14 23.03
CA PHE A 90 -1.95 12.80 22.51
C PHE A 90 -2.51 12.12 21.26
N ASP A 91 -1.65 11.79 20.28
CA ASP A 91 -2.07 11.18 19.02
C ASP A 91 -2.58 9.76 19.26
N VAL A 92 -2.00 9.05 20.24
CA VAL A 92 -2.46 7.72 20.66
C VAL A 92 -3.86 7.81 21.28
N ALA A 93 -4.10 8.81 22.13
CA ALA A 93 -5.40 9.01 22.76
C ALA A 93 -6.50 9.43 21.77
N LEU A 94 -6.13 10.07 20.64
CA LEU A 94 -7.07 10.48 19.60
C LEU A 94 -7.65 9.30 18.81
N VAL A 95 -6.89 8.20 18.71
CA VAL A 95 -7.24 7.03 17.88
C VAL A 95 -7.71 5.82 18.68
N HIS A 96 -7.76 5.95 20.02
CA HIS A 96 -8.22 4.92 20.95
C HIS A 96 -9.73 4.99 21.15
#